data_AF-A0A832TQM9-F1
#
_entry.id   AF-A0A832TQM9-F1
#
_cell.length_a   1.000
_cell.length_b   1.000
_cell.length_c   1.000
_cell.angle_alpha   90.00
_cell.angle_beta   90.00
_cell.angle_gamma   90.00
#
_symmetry.space_group_name_H-M   'P 1'
#
loop_
_entity.id
_entity.type
_entity.pdbx_description
1 polymer ?
#
loop_
_entity_poly.entity_id
_entity_poly.type
_entity_poly.pdbx_seq_one_letter_code
_entity_poly.pdbx_strand_id
1 'polypeptide(L)'
;YHRFMSGLQGGKMSSSIPDSHIALTDDPKEGAKKVKKAKTGGCMTLEEQKKLGGNPDECSVFELMLFHLIEDDEELLEIRQECVCGTRMCGSCKQLAAEKMQEFLKDHQEKRELAREQLDEYRIIYNK
;
A
#
# COMPACT_ATOMS: atom_id res chain seq x y z
N TYR A 1 2.03 -21.84 4.15
CA TYR A 1 2.11 -21.13 2.86
C TYR A 1 1.46 -19.76 3.01
N HIS A 2 2.08 -18.69 2.50
CA HIS A 2 1.49 -17.34 2.51
C HIS A 2 1.28 -16.85 1.07
N ARG A 3 0.24 -16.04 0.85
CA ARG A 3 0.03 -15.33 -0.43
C ARG A 3 1.03 -14.18 -0.52
N PHE A 4 1.71 -14.06 -1.67
CA PHE A 4 2.55 -12.90 -1.95
C PHE A 4 1.69 -11.76 -2.48
N MET A 5 1.99 -10.53 -2.03
CA MET A 5 1.44 -9.31 -2.60
C MET A 5 2.02 -9.08 -4.00
N SER A 6 1.20 -8.53 -4.89
CA SER A 6 1.60 -8.14 -6.24
C SER A 6 2.41 -6.85 -6.22
N GLY A 7 3.21 -6.62 -7.26
CA GLY A 7 3.82 -5.31 -7.50
C GLY A 7 2.78 -4.22 -7.67
N LEU A 8 3.17 -2.97 -7.41
CA LEU A 8 2.27 -1.82 -7.53
C LEU A 8 1.68 -1.66 -8.94
N GLN A 9 2.38 -2.12 -9.98
CA GLN A 9 1.90 -2.08 -11.37
C GLN A 9 1.30 -3.42 -11.83
N GLY A 10 1.05 -4.34 -10.91
CA GLY A 10 0.80 -5.75 -11.19
C GLY A 10 2.09 -6.56 -11.34
N GLY A 11 1.97 -7.89 -11.39
CA GLY A 11 3.12 -8.80 -11.48
C GLY A 11 3.90 -8.90 -10.17
N LYS A 12 5.20 -9.20 -10.26
CA LYS A 12 6.08 -9.34 -9.08
C LYS A 12 6.68 -7.98 -8.69
N MET A 13 6.83 -7.76 -7.37
CA MET A 13 7.70 -6.68 -6.88
C MET A 13 9.16 -6.96 -7.25
N SER A 14 9.86 -5.93 -7.71
CA SER A 14 11.28 -6.00 -8.02
C SER A 14 12.01 -4.72 -7.63
N SER A 15 13.15 -4.85 -6.94
CA SER A 15 14.05 -3.72 -6.67
C SER A 15 14.61 -3.10 -7.95
N SER A 16 14.73 -3.87 -9.03
CA SER A 16 15.16 -3.36 -10.35
C SER A 16 14.09 -2.55 -11.09
N ILE A 17 12.84 -2.56 -10.61
CA ILE A 17 11.73 -1.80 -11.18
C ILE A 17 11.21 -0.87 -10.07
N PRO A 18 11.73 0.37 -9.98
CA PRO A 18 11.44 1.29 -8.86
C PRO A 18 9.95 1.55 -8.61
N ASP A 19 9.14 1.59 -9.67
CA ASP A 19 7.70 1.82 -9.58
C ASP A 19 6.88 0.57 -9.23
N SER A 20 7.52 -0.60 -9.11
CA SER A 20 6.84 -1.86 -8.74
C SER A 20 6.77 -2.10 -7.23
N HIS A 21 7.54 -1.38 -6.42
CA HIS A 21 7.67 -1.62 -4.98
C HIS A 21 7.84 -0.31 -4.19
N ILE A 22 7.57 -0.39 -2.89
CA ILE A 22 7.83 0.67 -1.91
C ILE A 22 8.91 0.14 -0.98
N ALA A 23 10.07 0.78 -0.95
CA ALA A 23 11.10 0.43 0.00
C ALA A 23 10.73 1.00 1.37
N LEU A 24 11.01 0.27 2.45
CA LEU A 24 10.80 0.78 3.82
C LEU A 24 11.64 2.03 4.15
N THR A 25 12.68 2.26 3.34
CA THR A 25 13.57 3.43 3.41
C THR A 25 13.22 4.51 2.38
N ASP A 26 12.15 4.36 1.61
CA ASP A 26 11.68 5.43 0.74
C ASP A 26 11.31 6.65 1.58
N ASP A 27 11.55 7.86 1.06
CA ASP A 27 10.96 9.05 1.67
C ASP A 27 9.43 8.87 1.77
N PRO A 28 8.80 9.17 2.92
CA PRO A 28 7.38 8.91 3.10
C PRO A 28 6.48 9.56 2.03
N LYS A 29 6.86 10.74 1.51
CA LYS A 29 6.10 11.40 0.43
C LYS A 29 6.30 10.68 -0.90
N GLU A 30 7.49 10.17 -1.18
CA GLU A 30 7.75 9.37 -2.38
C GLU A 30 7.03 8.02 -2.34
N GLY A 31 7.01 7.34 -1.19
CA GLY A 31 6.21 6.13 -0.98
C GLY A 31 4.72 6.37 -1.26
N ALA A 32 4.16 7.46 -0.71
CA ALA A 32 2.79 7.88 -0.97
C ALA A 32 2.53 8.18 -2.47
N LYS A 33 3.48 8.82 -3.17
CA LYS A 33 3.38 9.07 -4.62
C LYS A 33 3.36 7.77 -5.41
N LYS A 34 4.15 6.75 -5.02
CA LYS A 34 4.13 5.43 -5.66
C LYS A 34 2.78 4.75 -5.50
N VAL A 35 2.15 4.82 -4.31
CA VAL A 35 0.78 4.31 -4.09
C VAL A 35 -0.23 4.98 -5.03
N LYS A 36 -0.16 6.31 -5.20
CA LYS A 36 -1.04 7.04 -6.14
C LYS A 36 -0.88 6.59 -7.59
N LYS A 37 0.29 6.08 -7.98
CA LYS A 37 0.58 5.54 -9.31
C LYS A 37 0.26 4.05 -9.45
N ALA A 38 -0.12 3.35 -8.39
CA ALA A 38 -0.37 1.92 -8.43
C ALA A 38 -1.56 1.55 -9.33
N LYS A 39 -1.52 0.35 -9.91
CA LYS A 39 -2.60 -0.28 -10.65
C LYS A 39 -3.82 -0.48 -9.74
N THR A 40 -4.99 -0.22 -10.30
CA THR A 40 -6.28 -0.49 -9.67
C THR A 40 -7.09 -1.46 -10.51
N GLY A 41 -8.04 -2.16 -9.88
CA GLY A 41 -9.04 -2.96 -10.57
C GLY A 41 -10.34 -2.20 -10.87
N GLY A 42 -10.32 -0.86 -10.89
CA GLY A 42 -11.48 -0.05 -11.28
C GLY A 42 -11.69 0.05 -12.79
N CYS A 43 -12.84 0.57 -13.20
CA CYS A 43 -13.20 0.76 -14.60
C CYS A 43 -12.40 1.89 -15.28
N MET A 44 -12.51 1.96 -16.62
CA MET A 44 -11.85 2.99 -17.44
C MET A 44 -12.43 4.38 -17.22
N THR A 45 -13.75 4.47 -16.94
CA THR A 45 -14.44 5.74 -16.73
C THR A 45 -15.12 5.81 -15.37
N LEU A 46 -15.35 7.03 -14.88
CA LEU A 46 -16.09 7.28 -13.64
C LEU A 46 -17.53 6.75 -13.72
N GLU A 47 -18.17 6.90 -14.88
CA GLU A 47 -19.55 6.44 -15.09
C GLU A 47 -19.65 4.92 -15.01
N GLU A 48 -18.73 4.21 -15.66
CA GLU A 48 -18.65 2.75 -15.55
C GLU A 48 -18.34 2.31 -14.12
N GLN A 49 -17.40 2.96 -13.43
CA GLN A 49 -17.08 2.63 -12.04
C GLN A 49 -18.32 2.75 -11.15
N LYS A 50 -19.13 3.81 -11.32
CA LYS A 50 -20.38 3.99 -10.57
C LYS A 50 -21.45 2.97 -10.90
N LYS A 51 -21.50 2.49 -12.15
CA LYS A 51 -22.54 1.58 -12.63
C LYS A 51 -22.21 0.11 -12.40
N LEU A 52 -20.94 -0.27 -12.56
CA LEU A 52 -20.46 -1.65 -12.58
C LEU A 52 -19.63 -2.00 -11.34
N GLY A 53 -19.12 -1.00 -10.62
CA GLY A 53 -18.16 -1.21 -9.54
C GLY A 53 -16.76 -1.56 -10.03
N GLY A 54 -15.83 -1.67 -9.09
CA GLY A 54 -14.47 -2.15 -9.33
C GLY A 54 -14.27 -3.60 -8.89
N ASN A 55 -13.11 -4.15 -9.24
CA ASN A 55 -12.63 -5.45 -8.81
C ASN A 55 -11.47 -5.29 -7.80
N PRO A 56 -11.71 -5.37 -6.48
CA PRO A 56 -10.68 -5.29 -5.46
C PRO A 56 -9.61 -6.39 -5.57
N ASP A 57 -9.96 -7.56 -6.11
CA ASP A 57 -9.07 -8.72 -6.16
C ASP A 57 -7.95 -8.55 -7.22
N GLU A 58 -8.12 -7.62 -8.16
CA GLU A 58 -7.12 -7.20 -9.16
C GLU A 58 -6.48 -5.83 -8.86
N CYS A 59 -6.66 -5.32 -7.63
CA CYS A 59 -6.27 -3.97 -7.24
C CYS A 59 -5.07 -3.98 -6.28
N SER A 60 -3.88 -3.57 -6.75
CA SER A 60 -2.69 -3.46 -5.90
C SER A 60 -2.88 -2.47 -4.74
N VAL A 61 -3.74 -1.45 -4.91
CA VAL A 61 -4.07 -0.48 -3.85
C VAL A 61 -4.88 -1.12 -2.73
N PHE A 62 -5.86 -1.97 -3.06
CA PHE A 62 -6.61 -2.71 -2.05
C PHE A 62 -5.75 -3.78 -1.39
N GLU A 63 -4.86 -4.43 -2.16
CA GLU A 63 -3.91 -5.41 -1.62
C GLU A 63 -2.95 -4.76 -0.59
N LEU A 64 -2.45 -3.54 -0.85
CA LEU A 64 -1.67 -2.80 0.15
C LEU A 64 -2.45 -2.55 1.44
N MET A 65 -3.74 -2.18 1.34
CA MET A 65 -4.58 -1.97 2.51
C MET A 65 -4.76 -3.26 3.30
N LEU A 66 -5.10 -4.34 2.62
CA LEU A 66 -5.31 -5.66 3.20
C LEU A 66 -4.07 -6.20 3.91
N PHE A 67 -2.87 -5.99 3.35
CA PHE A 67 -1.65 -6.58 3.88
C PHE A 67 -0.95 -5.73 4.95
N HIS A 68 -1.05 -4.39 4.86
CA HIS A 68 -0.14 -3.52 5.59
C HIS A 68 -0.76 -2.27 6.21
N LEU A 69 -1.84 -1.72 5.64
CA LEU A 69 -2.27 -0.36 6.00
C LEU A 69 -3.54 -0.31 6.85
N ILE A 70 -4.36 -1.35 6.86
CA ILE A 70 -5.61 -1.39 7.62
C ILE A 70 -5.63 -2.68 8.42
N GLU A 71 -5.69 -2.54 9.74
CA GLU A 71 -5.78 -3.67 10.68
C GLU A 71 -7.24 -4.04 11.00
N ASP A 72 -8.18 -3.11 10.80
CA ASP A 72 -9.60 -3.33 11.06
C ASP A 72 -10.28 -4.02 9.87
N ASP A 73 -10.72 -5.25 10.10
CA ASP A 73 -11.42 -6.07 9.11
C ASP A 73 -12.76 -5.45 8.67
N GLU A 74 -13.45 -4.71 9.54
CA GLU A 74 -14.71 -4.04 9.22
C GLU A 74 -14.45 -2.86 8.25
N GLU A 75 -13.41 -2.07 8.49
CA GLU A 75 -12.98 -0.98 7.59
C GLU A 75 -12.60 -1.54 6.21
N LEU A 76 -11.86 -2.66 6.15
CA LEU A 76 -11.51 -3.33 4.90
C LEU A 76 -12.75 -3.85 4.15
N LEU A 77 -13.71 -4.43 4.88
CA LEU A 77 -14.94 -4.94 4.29
C LEU A 77 -15.78 -3.80 3.70
N GLU A 78 -15.90 -2.68 4.42
CA GLU A 78 -16.60 -1.48 3.94
C GLU A 78 -15.95 -0.96 2.65
N ILE A 79 -14.63 -0.75 2.64
CA ILE A 79 -13.89 -0.30 1.45
C ILE A 79 -14.11 -1.26 0.27
N ARG A 80 -14.11 -2.57 0.53
CA ARG A 80 -14.37 -3.58 -0.49
C ARG A 80 -15.78 -3.46 -1.06
N GLN A 81 -16.79 -3.34 -0.20
CA GLN A 81 -18.19 -3.22 -0.60
C GLN A 81 -18.43 -1.93 -1.40
N GLU A 82 -17.92 -0.79 -0.91
CA GLU A 82 -18.03 0.48 -1.61
C GLU A 82 -17.36 0.46 -2.99
N CYS A 83 -16.23 -0.26 -3.14
CA CYS A 83 -15.58 -0.44 -4.43
C CYS A 83 -16.45 -1.28 -5.38
N VAL A 84 -16.94 -2.44 -4.91
CA VAL A 84 -17.75 -3.37 -5.72
C VAL A 84 -19.11 -2.80 -6.09
N CYS A 85 -19.71 -1.94 -5.26
CA CYS A 85 -20.98 -1.28 -5.59
C CYS A 85 -20.81 0.05 -6.33
N GLY A 86 -19.57 0.47 -6.62
CA GLY A 86 -19.30 1.71 -7.36
C GLY A 86 -19.49 3.00 -6.57
N THR A 87 -19.55 2.92 -5.24
CA THR A 87 -19.64 4.11 -4.37
C THR A 87 -18.27 4.75 -4.13
N ARG A 88 -17.22 3.93 -3.95
CA ARG A 88 -15.84 4.40 -3.78
C ARG A 88 -15.12 4.48 -5.12
N MET A 89 -14.52 5.64 -5.39
CA MET A 89 -13.73 5.88 -6.60
C MET A 89 -12.25 5.56 -6.38
N CYS A 90 -11.56 5.10 -7.42
CA CYS A 90 -10.13 4.77 -7.34
C CYS A 90 -9.26 5.94 -6.85
N GLY A 91 -9.61 7.18 -7.22
CA GLY A 91 -8.87 8.37 -6.79
C GLY A 91 -8.90 8.60 -5.29
N SER A 92 -10.10 8.56 -4.66
CA SER A 92 -10.23 8.70 -3.21
C SER A 92 -9.65 7.49 -2.46
N CYS A 93 -9.84 6.29 -3.01
CA CYS A 93 -9.26 5.06 -2.46
C CYS A 93 -7.72 5.11 -2.43
N LYS A 94 -7.09 5.58 -3.51
CA LYS A 94 -5.64 5.82 -3.57
C LYS A 94 -5.17 6.90 -2.61
N GLN A 95 -5.95 7.96 -2.44
CA GLN A 95 -5.60 9.03 -1.50
C GLN A 95 -5.53 8.49 -0.07
N LEU A 96 -6.55 7.75 0.37
CA LEU A 96 -6.54 7.08 1.67
C LEU A 96 -5.32 6.16 1.86
N ALA A 97 -5.07 5.27 0.89
CA ALA A 97 -3.93 4.36 0.97
C ALA A 97 -2.58 5.11 0.99
N ALA A 98 -2.47 6.21 0.25
CA ALA A 98 -1.26 7.02 0.23
C ALA A 98 -1.00 7.73 1.56
N GLU A 99 -2.05 8.22 2.22
CA GLU A 99 -1.96 8.81 3.57
C GLU A 99 -1.51 7.77 4.59
N LYS A 100 -2.19 6.61 4.64
CA LYS A 100 -1.81 5.52 5.55
C LYS A 100 -0.39 5.01 5.30
N MET A 101 0.04 4.91 4.03
CA MET A 101 1.41 4.52 3.68
C MET A 101 2.44 5.55 4.13
N GLN A 102 2.13 6.84 4.02
CA GLN A 102 3.01 7.90 4.50
C GLN A 102 3.20 7.83 6.02
N GLU A 103 2.12 7.59 6.76
CA GLU A 103 2.15 7.41 8.22
C GLU A 103 2.93 6.16 8.61
N PHE A 104 2.65 5.04 7.94
CA PHE A 104 3.37 3.78 8.13
C PHE A 104 4.88 3.93 7.95
N LEU A 105 5.33 4.60 6.87
CA LEU A 105 6.77 4.77 6.62
C LEU A 105 7.44 5.67 7.67
N LYS A 106 6.76 6.73 8.13
CA LYS A 106 7.28 7.58 9.21
C LYS A 106 7.46 6.78 10.50
N ASP A 107 6.41 6.12 10.96
CA ASP A 107 6.43 5.31 12.18
C ASP A 107 7.49 4.20 12.09
N HIS A 108 7.56 3.49 10.96
CA HIS A 108 8.56 2.48 10.73
C HIS A 108 9.99 3.03 10.82
N GLN A 109 10.25 4.18 10.18
CA GLN A 109 11.58 4.79 10.17
C GLN A 109 11.98 5.30 11.54
N GLU A 110 11.06 5.89 12.31
CA GLU A 110 11.31 6.28 13.71
C GLU A 110 11.67 5.06 14.57
N LYS A 111 10.86 3.99 14.49
CA LYS A 111 11.14 2.72 15.19
C LYS A 111 12.47 2.09 14.77
N ARG A 112 12.81 2.18 13.48
CA ARG A 112 14.09 1.67 12.95
C ARG A 112 15.28 2.45 13.49
N GLU A 113 15.17 3.76 13.68
CA GLU A 113 16.24 4.56 14.30
C GLU A 113 16.39 4.21 15.78
N LEU A 114 15.30 4.09 16.54
CA LEU A 114 15.34 3.65 17.94
C LEU A 114 15.94 2.25 18.09
N ALA A 115 15.61 1.34 17.17
CA ALA A 115 16.15 -0.02 17.18
C ALA A 115 17.70 -0.05 17.05
N ARG A 116 18.33 0.99 16.50
CA ARG A 116 19.79 1.07 16.41
C ARG A 116 20.46 1.08 17.78
N GLU A 117 19.82 1.69 18.77
CA GLU A 117 20.35 1.79 20.14
C GLU A 117 20.42 0.42 20.83
N GLN A 118 19.65 -0.56 20.33
CA GLN A 118 19.55 -1.90 20.90
C GLN A 118 20.40 -2.93 20.15
N LEU A 119 21.05 -2.56 19.03
CA LEU A 119 21.79 -3.52 18.19
C LEU A 119 22.94 -4.21 18.93
N ASP A 120 23.56 -3.51 19.89
CA ASP A 120 24.63 -4.06 20.71
C ASP A 120 24.16 -5.23 21.60
N GLU A 121 22.91 -5.20 22.07
CA GLU A 121 22.31 -6.31 22.84
C GLU A 121 22.27 -7.59 22.01
N TYR A 122 22.13 -7.45 20.69
CA TYR A 122 22.12 -8.54 19.72
C TYR A 122 23.50 -8.77 19.06
N ARG A 123 24.54 -8.09 19.52
CA ARG A 123 25.92 -8.16 19.00
C ARG A 123 26.03 -7.82 17.50
N ILE A 124 25.17 -6.92 17.02
CA ILE A 124 25.17 -6.47 15.62
C ILE A 124 25.99 -5.18 15.51
N ILE A 125 27.08 -5.22 14.74
CA ILE A 125 27.91 -4.04 14.48
C ILE A 125 27.35 -3.29 13.27
N TYR A 126 26.80 -2.09 13.50
CA TYR A 126 26.25 -1.24 12.44
C TYR A 126 27.21 -0.09 12.11
N ASN A 127 27.93 -0.23 10.99
CA ASN A 127 28.74 0.86 10.45
C ASN A 127 27.83 1.78 9.62
N LYS A 128 27.72 3.03 10.04
CA LYS A 128 26.85 4.04 9.43
C LYS A 128 27.31 4.45 8.03
#